data_AF-A0AAU2C3M7-F1
#
_entry.id   AF-A0AAU2C3M7-F1
#
_cell.length_a   1.000
_cell.length_b   1.000
_cell.length_c   1.000
_cell.angle_alpha   90.00
_cell.angle_beta   90.00
_cell.angle_gamma   90.00
#
_symmetry.space_group_name_H-M   'P 1'
#
loop_
_entity.id
_entity.type
_entity.pdbx_description
1 polymer ?
#
loop_
_entity_poly.entity_id
_entity_poly.type
_entity_poly.pdbx_seq_one_letter_code
_entity_poly.pdbx_strand_id
1 'polypeptide(L)'
;MTTIDLTGARTPEAADVITGARERIDSLDDRIIGLIQERMAVSAVIQDARITSGGRRVNLSREMEILGHYRDALGKSGTSLAMTLLELCRGRV
;
A
#
# COMPACT_ATOMS: atom_id res chain seq x y z
N MET A 1 32.48 -7.40 -1.88
CA MET A 1 31.84 -6.08 -1.77
C MET A 1 31.78 -5.72 -0.29
N THR A 2 32.31 -4.57 0.12
CA THR A 2 32.27 -4.17 1.53
C THR A 2 30.87 -3.65 1.90
N THR A 3 30.52 -3.59 3.20
CA THR A 3 29.23 -3.04 3.67
C THR A 3 29.04 -1.58 3.23
N ILE A 4 30.15 -0.83 3.11
CA ILE A 4 30.19 0.53 2.57
C ILE A 4 29.72 0.55 1.10
N ASP A 5 30.21 -0.38 0.26
CA ASP A 5 29.84 -0.46 -1.16
C ASP A 5 28.35 -0.82 -1.38
N LEU A 6 27.79 -1.66 -0.51
CA LEU A 6 26.38 -2.12 -0.59
C LEU A 6 25.38 -1.04 -0.18
N THR A 7 25.81 -0.15 0.71
CA THR A 7 24.95 0.89 1.30
C THR A 7 25.11 2.24 0.60
N GLY A 8 26.26 2.47 -0.07
CA GLY A 8 26.66 3.79 -0.55
C GLY A 8 27.12 4.73 0.58
N ALA A 9 27.33 4.19 1.79
CA ALA A 9 27.84 4.93 2.92
C ALA A 9 29.29 5.40 2.67
N ARG A 10 29.76 6.35 3.47
CA ARG A 10 31.17 6.80 3.45
C ARG A 10 31.93 6.44 4.73
N THR A 11 31.25 5.86 5.72
CA THR A 11 31.87 5.36 6.97
C THR A 11 31.27 4.00 7.33
N PRO A 12 32.01 3.14 8.05
CA PRO A 12 31.49 1.87 8.55
C PRO A 12 30.25 2.03 9.43
N GLU A 13 30.23 3.01 10.33
CA GLU A 13 29.11 3.25 11.24
C GLU A 13 27.83 3.64 10.49
N ALA A 14 27.97 4.48 9.45
CA ALA A 14 26.86 4.82 8.58
C ALA A 14 26.39 3.60 7.77
N ALA A 15 27.31 2.73 7.33
CA ALA A 15 26.95 1.50 6.62
C ALA A 15 26.13 0.56 7.52
N ASP A 16 26.51 0.41 8.79
CA ASP A 16 25.80 -0.45 9.74
C ASP A 16 24.38 0.08 10.04
N VAL A 17 24.24 1.40 10.27
CA VAL A 17 22.93 2.05 10.46
C VAL A 17 22.03 1.87 9.22
N ILE A 18 22.58 2.06 8.02
CA ILE A 18 21.80 1.91 6.78
C ILE A 18 21.36 0.47 6.59
N THR A 19 22.24 -0.50 6.88
CA THR A 19 21.92 -1.93 6.75
C THR A 19 20.75 -2.29 7.66
N GLY A 20 20.83 -1.96 8.96
CA GLY A 20 19.74 -2.25 9.90
C GLY A 20 18.44 -1.49 9.58
N ALA A 21 18.54 -0.25 9.04
CA ALA A 21 17.37 0.49 8.60
C ALA A 21 16.68 -0.17 7.38
N ARG A 22 17.45 -0.73 6.44
CA ARG A 22 16.91 -1.45 5.28
C ARG A 22 16.22 -2.74 5.69
N GLU A 23 16.80 -3.53 6.58
CA GLU A 23 16.14 -4.72 7.13
C GLU A 23 14.80 -4.39 7.79
N ARG A 24 14.73 -3.25 8.48
CA ARG A 24 13.47 -2.75 9.05
C ARG A 24 12.48 -2.31 7.98
N ILE A 25 12.93 -1.68 6.89
CA ILE A 25 12.07 -1.33 5.74
C ILE A 25 11.51 -2.59 5.12
N ASP A 26 12.33 -3.61 4.87
CA ASP A 26 11.89 -4.88 4.29
C ASP A 26 10.79 -5.53 5.13
N SER A 27 10.96 -5.56 6.46
CA SER A 27 9.93 -6.05 7.38
C SER A 27 8.63 -5.21 7.37
N LEU A 28 8.74 -3.89 7.19
CA LEU A 28 7.57 -3.02 7.05
C LEU A 28 6.86 -3.27 5.71
N ASP A 29 7.61 -3.44 4.63
CA ASP A 29 7.08 -3.69 3.30
C ASP A 29 6.34 -5.03 3.24
N ASP A 30 6.89 -6.09 3.85
CA ASP A 30 6.19 -7.38 3.99
C ASP A 30 4.84 -7.23 4.69
N ARG A 31 4.79 -6.42 5.74
CA ARG A 31 3.54 -6.14 6.48
C ARG A 31 2.57 -5.30 5.66
N ILE A 32 3.06 -4.31 4.91
CA ILE A 32 2.24 -3.48 4.02
C ILE A 32 1.64 -4.36 2.92
N ILE A 33 2.44 -5.23 2.29
CA ILE A 33 1.97 -6.17 1.26
C ILE A 33 0.89 -7.09 1.83
N GLY A 34 1.11 -7.67 3.01
CA GLY A 34 0.10 -8.50 3.69
C GLY A 34 -1.21 -7.76 3.93
N LEU A 35 -1.15 -6.52 4.44
CA LEU A 35 -2.35 -5.68 4.66
C LEU A 35 -3.07 -5.33 3.35
N ILE A 36 -2.33 -5.08 2.27
CA ILE A 36 -2.92 -4.81 0.95
C ILE A 36 -3.64 -6.05 0.42
N GLN A 37 -3.04 -7.23 0.52
CA GLN A 37 -3.66 -8.49 0.11
C GLN A 37 -4.93 -8.79 0.91
N GLU A 38 -4.88 -8.60 2.24
CA GLU A 38 -6.05 -8.74 3.11
C GLU A 38 -7.16 -7.76 2.70
N ARG A 39 -6.83 -6.48 2.47
CA ARG A 39 -7.78 -5.46 2.00
C ARG A 39 -8.41 -5.84 0.66
N MET A 40 -7.64 -6.41 -0.26
CA MET A 40 -8.15 -6.89 -1.55
C MET A 40 -9.14 -8.04 -1.36
N ALA A 41 -8.82 -9.02 -0.51
CA ALA A 41 -9.72 -10.14 -0.21
C ALA A 41 -11.05 -9.66 0.39
N VAL A 42 -11.00 -8.76 1.37
CA VAL A 42 -12.20 -8.14 1.96
C VAL A 42 -12.99 -7.36 0.91
N SER A 43 -12.31 -6.60 0.03
CA SER A 43 -12.99 -5.85 -1.03
C SER A 43 -13.68 -6.77 -2.03
N ALA A 44 -13.13 -7.95 -2.33
CA ALA A 44 -13.75 -8.91 -3.23
C ALA A 44 -15.06 -9.45 -2.64
N VAL A 45 -15.07 -9.78 -1.33
CA VAL A 45 -16.29 -10.20 -0.61
C VAL A 45 -17.39 -9.12 -0.69
N ILE A 46 -17.02 -7.84 -0.48
CA ILE A 46 -17.98 -6.73 -0.57
C ILE A 46 -18.54 -6.58 -2.00
N GLN A 47 -17.69 -6.72 -3.02
CA GLN A 47 -18.12 -6.62 -4.41
C GLN A 47 -19.05 -7.76 -4.80
N ASP A 48 -18.74 -9.00 -4.39
CA ASP A 48 -19.59 -10.17 -4.63
C ASP A 48 -20.96 -9.99 -3.99
N ALA A 49 -21.02 -9.58 -2.72
CA ALA A 49 -22.28 -9.29 -2.03
C ALA A 49 -23.12 -8.20 -2.73
N ARG A 50 -22.48 -7.17 -3.29
CA ARG A 50 -23.18 -6.13 -4.07
C ARG A 50 -23.72 -6.65 -5.39
N ILE A 51 -22.93 -7.42 -6.12
CA ILE A 51 -23.32 -7.93 -7.44
C ILE A 51 -24.45 -8.95 -7.29
N THR A 52 -24.33 -9.88 -6.34
CA THR A 52 -25.34 -10.92 -6.07
C THR A 52 -26.68 -10.33 -5.59
N SER A 53 -26.66 -9.16 -4.95
CA SER A 53 -27.88 -8.41 -4.60
C SER A 53 -28.42 -7.50 -5.71
N GLY A 54 -27.87 -7.54 -6.92
CA GLY A 54 -28.30 -6.73 -8.07
C GLY A 54 -27.75 -5.29 -8.06
N GLY A 55 -26.83 -4.99 -7.16
CA GLY A 55 -26.15 -3.70 -7.06
C GLY A 55 -24.98 -3.54 -8.04
N ARG A 56 -24.39 -2.34 -8.02
CA ARG A 56 -23.18 -2.04 -8.82
C ARG A 56 -21.93 -2.56 -8.10
N ARG A 57 -20.95 -3.00 -8.90
CA ARG A 57 -19.61 -3.40 -8.41
C ARG A 57 -18.92 -2.28 -7.62
N VAL A 58 -19.06 -1.03 -8.06
CA VAL A 58 -18.43 0.15 -7.44
C VAL A 58 -19.46 1.08 -6.79
N ASN A 59 -19.03 1.77 -5.72
CA ASN A 59 -19.78 2.85 -5.08
C ASN A 59 -18.90 4.09 -5.00
N LEU A 60 -19.20 5.08 -5.84
CA LEU A 60 -18.39 6.29 -5.98
C LEU A 60 -18.28 7.09 -4.68
N SER A 61 -19.38 7.23 -3.92
CA SER A 61 -19.35 7.94 -2.63
C SER A 61 -18.35 7.31 -1.67
N ARG A 62 -18.36 5.98 -1.58
CA ARG A 62 -17.43 5.25 -0.72
C ARG A 62 -15.98 5.34 -1.22
N GLU A 63 -15.77 5.34 -2.54
CA GLU A 63 -14.42 5.55 -3.11
C GLU A 63 -13.90 6.96 -2.77
N MET A 64 -14.74 7.99 -2.86
CA MET A 64 -14.38 9.37 -2.50
C MET A 64 -14.01 9.51 -1.01
N GLU A 65 -14.73 8.84 -0.11
CA GLU A 65 -14.37 8.77 1.32
C GLU A 65 -12.98 8.16 1.54
N ILE A 66 -12.65 7.08 0.82
CA ILE A 66 -11.34 6.43 0.90
C ILE A 66 -10.24 7.37 0.40
N LEU A 67 -10.46 8.06 -0.72
CA LEU A 67 -9.51 9.05 -1.25
C LEU A 67 -9.27 10.18 -0.25
N GLY A 68 -10.33 10.67 0.42
CA GLY A 68 -10.24 11.67 1.48
C GLY A 68 -9.41 11.17 2.66
N HIS A 69 -9.73 9.97 3.17
CA HIS A 69 -9.02 9.39 4.31
C HIS A 69 -7.51 9.26 4.09
N TYR A 70 -7.08 8.76 2.92
CA TYR A 70 -5.66 8.65 2.61
C TYR A 70 -5.01 10.02 2.39
N ARG A 71 -5.73 10.98 1.81
CA ARG A 71 -5.24 12.35 1.63
C ARG A 71 -5.01 13.04 2.97
N ASP A 72 -5.91 12.87 3.93
CA ASP A 72 -5.79 13.48 5.25
C ASP A 72 -4.58 12.91 6.01
N ALA A 73 -4.32 11.60 5.85
CA ALA A 73 -3.19 10.93 6.50
C ALA A 73 -1.83 11.18 5.82
N LEU A 74 -1.78 11.25 4.49
CA LEU A 74 -0.52 11.22 3.70
C LEU A 74 -0.38 12.39 2.71
N GLY A 75 -1.27 13.37 2.77
CA GLY A 75 -1.31 14.51 1.86
C GLY A 75 -1.59 14.11 0.41
N LYS A 76 -0.99 14.83 -0.54
CA LYS A 76 -1.21 14.62 -1.98
C LYS A 76 -0.85 13.18 -2.42
N SER A 77 0.23 12.62 -1.91
CA SER A 77 0.69 11.26 -2.23
C SER A 77 -0.30 10.19 -1.75
N GLY A 78 -1.05 10.47 -0.68
CA GLY A 78 -2.10 9.60 -0.19
C GLY A 78 -3.22 9.35 -1.20
N THR A 79 -3.59 10.38 -1.97
CA THR A 79 -4.61 10.21 -3.03
C THR A 79 -4.14 9.23 -4.09
N SER A 80 -2.90 9.36 -4.56
CA SER A 80 -2.34 8.44 -5.57
C SER A 80 -2.28 7.00 -5.04
N LEU A 81 -1.84 6.82 -3.79
CA LEU A 81 -1.82 5.50 -3.15
C LEU A 81 -3.22 4.89 -3.07
N ALA A 82 -4.22 5.66 -2.63
CA ALA A 82 -5.60 5.19 -2.55
C ALA A 82 -6.17 4.82 -3.92
N MET A 83 -5.88 5.59 -4.98
CA MET A 83 -6.29 5.24 -6.34
C MET A 83 -5.71 3.89 -6.77
N THR A 84 -4.41 3.66 -6.56
CA THR A 84 -3.77 2.38 -6.87
C THR A 84 -4.42 1.23 -6.09
N LEU A 85 -4.71 1.42 -4.80
CA LEU A 85 -5.39 0.38 -3.99
C LEU A 85 -6.82 0.10 -4.47
N LEU A 86 -7.56 1.12 -4.91
CA LEU A 86 -8.90 0.94 -5.48
C LEU A 86 -8.84 0.20 -6.81
N GLU A 87 -7.87 0.51 -7.67
CA GLU A 87 -7.62 -0.18 -8.95
C GLU A 87 -7.31 -1.66 -8.74
N LEU A 88 -6.42 -1.99 -7.80
CA LEU A 88 -6.11 -3.38 -7.43
C LEU A 88 -7.35 -4.15 -6.99
N CYS A 89 -8.28 -3.51 -6.28
CA CYS A 89 -9.47 -4.17 -5.74
C CYS A 89 -10.59 -4.38 -6.75
N ARG A 90 -10.75 -3.51 -7.74
CA ARG A 90 -11.86 -3.60 -8.71
C ARG A 90 -11.46 -4.22 -10.06
N GLY A 91 -10.17 -4.41 -10.30
CA GLY A 91 -9.60 -4.79 -11.60
C GLY A 91 -9.45 -3.60 -12.53
N ARG A 92 -8.59 -3.72 -13.56
CA ARG A 92 -8.55 -2.74 -14.65
C ARG A 92 -9.84 -2.85 -15.46
N VAL A 93 -10.53 -1.72 -15.63
CA VAL A 93 -11.61 -1.56 -16.62
C VAL A 93 -10.99 -1.56 -18.01
#